data_AF-A0A1B6EN34-F1
#
_entry.id   AF-A0A1B6EN34-F1
#
_cell.length_a   1.000
_cell.length_b   1.000
_cell.length_c   1.000
_cell.angle_alpha   90.00
_cell.angle_beta   90.00
_cell.angle_gamma   90.00
#
_symmetry.space_group_name_H-M   'P 1'
#
loop_
_entity.id
_entity.type
_entity.pdbx_description
1 polymer ?
#
loop_
_entity_poly.entity_id
_entity_poly.type
_entity_poly.pdbx_seq_one_letter_code
_entity_poly.pdbx_strand_id
1 'polypeptide(L)'
;MNIIGKYIILMVFIICLVGLGSLIAILGPNKCVRKSCIRKANFIRNCMNLEINPCDDFYKFSCDNFSKVVAYRKGGVASVLDHINYDISEVLQRLTTNPLQVTDDRILKIVKKIYQPCLDTTLISLQSVQPLWDAVWLVGGFPVVDGDQWKESDFELGHFEQKSRKNG
;
A
#
# COMPACT_ATOMS: atom_id res chain seq x y z
N MET A 1 25.91 62.53 -21.95
CA MET A 1 25.89 61.52 -20.88
C MET A 1 27.23 60.82 -20.84
N ASN A 2 28.06 61.17 -19.85
CA ASN A 2 29.49 60.85 -19.84
C ASN A 2 29.73 59.35 -19.68
N ILE A 3 30.71 58.82 -20.41
CA ILE A 3 31.12 57.41 -20.40
C ILE A 3 31.36 56.92 -18.97
N ILE A 4 31.98 57.76 -18.14
CA ILE A 4 32.25 57.51 -16.72
C ILE A 4 30.96 57.28 -15.91
N GLY A 5 29.90 58.06 -16.20
CA GLY A 5 28.60 57.91 -15.54
C GLY A 5 27.94 56.56 -15.83
N LYS A 6 28.11 56.03 -17.05
CA LYS A 6 27.60 54.69 -17.40
C LYS A 6 28.32 53.58 -16.64
N TYR A 7 29.64 53.69 -16.45
CA TYR A 7 30.40 52.71 -15.68
C TYR A 7 30.06 52.71 -14.20
N ILE A 8 29.84 53.88 -13.59
CA ILE A 8 29.42 53.99 -12.19
C ILE A 8 28.06 53.34 -11.99
N ILE A 9 27.09 53.61 -12.87
CA ILE A 9 25.75 53.00 -12.81
C ILE A 9 25.84 51.48 -12.96
N LEU A 10 26.68 50.98 -13.88
CA LEU A 10 26.88 49.56 -14.10
C LEU A 10 27.52 48.86 -12.88
N MET A 11 28.52 49.48 -12.25
CA MET A 11 29.18 48.95 -11.06
C MET A 11 28.23 48.90 -9.86
N VAL A 12 27.45 49.96 -9.63
CA VAL A 12 26.43 49.97 -8.55
C VAL A 12 25.38 48.88 -8.80
N PHE A 13 24.93 48.72 -10.04
CA PHE A 13 23.97 47.68 -10.39
C PHE A 13 24.52 46.27 -10.13
N ILE A 14 25.77 45.99 -10.50
CA ILE A 14 26.43 44.71 -10.22
C ILE A 14 26.56 44.47 -8.71
N ILE A 15 26.97 45.47 -7.94
CA ILE A 15 27.07 45.36 -6.47
C ILE A 15 25.71 45.06 -5.85
N CYS A 16 24.64 45.73 -6.31
CA CYS A 16 23.28 45.45 -5.85
C CYS A 16 22.83 44.03 -6.22
N LEU A 17 23.12 43.54 -7.42
CA LEU A 17 22.77 42.18 -7.84
C LEU A 17 23.51 41.11 -7.02
N VAL A 18 24.80 41.31 -6.77
CA VAL A 18 25.62 40.40 -5.94
C VAL A 18 25.17 40.43 -4.48
N GLY A 19 24.88 41.63 -3.94
CA GLY A 19 24.36 41.80 -2.59
C GLY A 19 23.00 41.14 -2.40
N LEU A 20 22.08 41.34 -3.36
CA LEU A 20 20.75 40.73 -3.35
C LEU A 20 20.84 39.20 -3.51
N GLY A 21 21.67 38.69 -4.41
CA GLY A 21 21.89 37.25 -4.60
C GLY A 21 22.49 36.58 -3.36
N SER A 22 23.46 37.23 -2.71
CA SER A 22 24.06 36.75 -1.45
C SER A 22 23.04 36.76 -0.31
N LEU A 23 22.23 37.82 -0.20
CA LEU A 23 21.17 37.91 0.80
C LEU A 23 20.11 36.82 0.61
N ILE A 24 19.71 36.54 -0.64
CA ILE A 24 18.77 35.45 -0.96
C ILE A 24 19.38 34.08 -0.61
N ALA A 25 20.66 33.86 -0.88
CA ALA A 25 21.34 32.61 -0.54
C ALA A 25 21.47 32.40 0.98
N ILE A 26 21.72 33.48 1.75
CA ILE A 26 21.85 33.43 3.21
C ILE A 26 20.48 33.28 3.90
N LEU A 27 19.44 33.95 3.39
CA LEU A 27 18.08 33.89 3.92
C LEU A 27 17.27 32.70 3.42
N GLY A 28 17.78 31.96 2.43
CA GLY A 28 17.18 30.74 1.93
C GLY A 28 17.10 29.67 3.02
N PRO A 29 16.02 28.86 3.07
CA PRO A 29 15.93 27.79 4.04
C PRO A 29 16.97 26.70 3.73
N ASN A 30 17.94 26.51 4.63
CA ASN A 30 18.96 25.43 4.56
C ASN A 30 18.39 24.02 4.77
N LYS A 31 17.07 23.89 4.93
CA LYS A 31 16.35 22.63 5.14
C LYS A 31 15.05 22.67 4.35
N CYS A 32 14.57 21.49 4.00
CA CYS A 32 13.30 21.36 3.31
C CYS A 32 12.12 21.76 4.23
N VAL A 33 11.41 22.83 3.86
CA VAL A 33 10.24 23.36 4.62
C VAL A 33 8.88 22.99 3.99
N ARG A 34 8.88 22.13 2.96
CA ARG A 34 7.63 21.65 2.36
C ARG A 34 6.84 20.82 3.38
N LYS A 35 5.52 20.93 3.37
CA LYS A 35 4.63 20.13 4.25
C LYS A 35 4.93 18.63 4.20
N SER A 36 5.26 18.10 3.02
CA SER A 36 5.65 16.70 2.83
C SER A 36 6.94 16.33 3.55
N CYS A 37 7.96 17.20 3.55
CA CYS A 37 9.19 17.01 4.32
C CYS A 37 8.92 17.00 5.81
N ILE A 38 8.22 18.00 6.33
CA ILE A 38 7.94 18.13 7.76
C ILE A 38 7.17 16.89 8.25
N ARG A 39 6.17 16.44 7.49
CA ARG A 39 5.42 15.21 7.82
C ARG A 39 6.31 13.97 7.86
N LYS A 40 7.20 13.78 6.88
CA LYS A 40 8.13 12.63 6.85
C LYS A 40 9.17 12.71 7.97
N ALA A 41 9.71 13.89 8.24
CA ALA A 41 10.67 14.10 9.33
C ALA A 41 10.05 13.79 10.70
N ASN A 42 8.82 14.25 10.94
CA ASN A 42 8.08 13.93 12.17
C ASN A 42 7.79 12.43 12.28
N PHE A 43 7.41 11.77 11.19
CA PHE A 43 7.20 10.32 11.19
C PHE A 43 8.48 9.56 11.58
N ILE A 44 9.62 9.88 10.95
CA ILE A 44 10.91 9.27 11.28
C ILE A 44 11.25 9.51 12.76
N ARG A 45 11.16 10.77 13.20
CA ARG A 45 11.45 11.14 14.60
C ARG A 45 10.62 10.37 15.61
N ASN A 46 9.34 10.14 15.31
CA ASN A 46 8.45 9.41 16.21
C ASN A 46 8.77 7.90 16.27
N CYS A 47 9.36 7.33 15.22
CA CYS A 47 9.78 5.93 15.21
C CYS A 47 11.08 5.70 16.02
N MET A 48 11.91 6.74 16.14
CA MET A 48 13.18 6.70 16.86
C MET A 48 12.99 6.65 18.37
N ASN A 49 13.95 6.05 19.06
CA ASN A 49 14.15 6.18 20.51
C ASN A 49 15.45 6.94 20.78
N LEU A 50 15.33 8.22 21.12
CA LEU A 50 16.48 9.12 21.33
C LEU A 50 17.22 8.89 22.66
N GLU A 51 16.71 8.01 23.53
CA GLU A 51 17.37 7.63 24.78
C GLU A 51 18.48 6.59 24.55
N ILE A 52 18.46 5.92 23.39
CA ILE A 52 19.43 4.90 23.02
C ILE A 52 20.53 5.58 22.20
N ASN A 53 21.78 5.31 22.53
CA ASN A 53 22.89 5.79 21.73
C ASN A 53 22.93 5.02 20.39
N PRO A 54 22.94 5.71 19.23
CA PRO A 54 23.00 5.05 17.92
C PRO A 54 24.24 4.18 17.72
N CYS A 55 25.33 4.45 18.43
CA CYS A 55 26.56 3.65 18.36
C CYS A 55 26.46 2.32 19.12
N ASP A 56 25.53 2.20 20.06
CA ASP A 56 25.36 1.00 20.89
C ASP A 56 24.34 0.04 20.27
N ASP A 57 23.17 0.55 19.85
CA ASP A 57 22.14 -0.22 19.15
C ASP A 57 21.37 0.68 18.18
N PHE A 58 21.85 0.74 16.94
CA PHE A 58 21.22 1.57 15.91
C PHE A 58 19.80 1.12 15.57
N TYR A 59 19.49 -0.18 15.67
CA TYR A 59 18.17 -0.69 15.36
C TYR A 59 17.15 -0.18 16.37
N LYS A 60 17.44 -0.30 17.67
CA LYS A 60 16.54 0.27 18.69
C LYS A 60 16.50 1.78 18.61
N PHE A 61 17.63 2.47 18.44
CA PHE A 61 17.63 3.93 18.26
C PHE A 61 16.71 4.39 17.12
N SER A 62 16.69 3.67 15.99
CA SER A 62 15.94 4.08 14.80
C SER A 62 14.50 3.56 14.72
N CYS A 63 14.21 2.40 15.31
CA CYS A 63 12.96 1.66 15.09
C CYS A 63 12.19 1.26 16.36
N ASP A 64 12.69 1.48 17.58
CA ASP A 64 12.05 0.98 18.83
C ASP A 64 10.56 1.31 18.94
N ASN A 65 10.18 2.49 18.45
CA ASN A 65 8.82 3.00 18.55
C ASN A 65 8.02 2.80 17.26
N PHE A 66 8.60 2.24 16.19
CA PHE A 66 7.93 2.05 14.90
C PHE A 66 6.63 1.26 15.06
N SER A 67 6.68 0.13 15.77
CA SER A 67 5.50 -0.70 16.02
C SER A 67 4.43 0.09 16.78
N LYS A 68 4.77 0.91 17.77
CA LYS A 68 3.79 1.74 18.49
C LYS A 68 3.18 2.83 17.59
N VAL A 69 4.00 3.47 16.76
CA VAL A 69 3.57 4.52 15.82
C VAL A 69 2.64 3.96 14.74
N VAL A 70 2.89 2.72 14.29
CA VAL A 70 2.18 2.10 13.17
C VAL A 70 1.04 1.18 13.63
N ALA A 71 1.20 0.44 14.73
CA ALA A 71 0.19 -0.46 15.29
C ALA A 71 -1.08 0.27 15.77
N TYR A 72 -0.98 1.57 16.08
CA TYR A 72 -2.13 2.40 16.48
C TYR A 72 -3.26 2.44 15.43
N ARG A 73 -3.01 2.05 14.18
CA ARG A 73 -4.05 2.12 13.14
C ARG A 73 -4.76 0.80 12.85
N LYS A 74 -4.08 -0.36 12.88
CA LYS A 74 -4.39 -1.41 11.88
C LYS A 74 -4.15 -2.87 12.27
N GLY A 75 -3.93 -3.19 13.56
CA GLY A 75 -3.90 -4.58 14.06
C GLY A 75 -2.77 -5.44 13.50
N GLY A 76 -1.59 -5.40 14.11
CA GLY A 76 -0.52 -6.38 13.84
C GLY A 76 0.45 -6.04 12.70
N VAL A 77 0.71 -4.74 12.44
CA VAL A 77 1.76 -4.35 11.49
C VAL A 77 3.14 -4.59 12.13
N ALA A 78 3.83 -5.64 11.68
CA ALA A 78 5.13 -6.06 12.21
C ALA A 78 6.31 -5.39 11.49
N SER A 79 6.11 -4.95 10.24
CA SER A 79 7.18 -4.40 9.40
C SER A 79 6.73 -3.22 8.53
N VAL A 80 7.70 -2.55 7.90
CA VAL A 80 7.45 -1.51 6.89
C VAL A 80 6.69 -2.06 5.69
N LEU A 81 6.97 -3.30 5.28
CA LEU A 81 6.29 -3.93 4.15
C LEU A 81 4.80 -4.16 4.47
N ASP A 82 4.49 -4.63 5.68
CA ASP A 82 3.11 -4.81 6.13
C ASP A 82 2.35 -3.48 6.13
N HIS A 83 3.01 -2.38 6.54
CA HIS A 83 2.40 -1.05 6.50
C HIS A 83 2.06 -0.63 5.05
N ILE A 84 2.98 -0.85 4.11
CA ILE A 84 2.78 -0.52 2.70
C ILE A 84 1.66 -1.39 2.11
N ASN A 85 1.69 -2.70 2.36
CA ASN A 85 0.68 -3.63 1.89
C ASN A 85 -0.69 -3.26 2.40
N TYR A 86 -0.80 -2.86 3.67
CA TYR A 86 -2.06 -2.34 4.18
C TYR A 86 -2.51 -1.11 3.39
N ASP A 87 -1.66 -0.09 3.24
CA ASP A 87 -2.07 1.16 2.58
C ASP A 87 -2.51 0.89 1.12
N ILE A 88 -1.88 -0.08 0.46
CA ILE A 88 -2.32 -0.60 -0.85
C ILE A 88 -3.69 -1.26 -0.75
N SER A 89 -3.90 -2.18 0.20
CA SER A 89 -5.19 -2.85 0.41
C SER A 89 -6.31 -1.86 0.69
N GLU A 90 -6.06 -0.80 1.45
CA GLU A 90 -7.03 0.25 1.73
C GLU A 90 -7.45 1.00 0.45
N VAL A 91 -6.48 1.34 -0.41
CA VAL A 91 -6.75 1.97 -1.70
C VAL A 91 -7.52 1.02 -2.61
N LEU A 92 -7.09 -0.24 -2.71
CA LEU A 92 -7.77 -1.25 -3.52
C LEU A 92 -9.22 -1.43 -3.07
N GLN A 93 -9.45 -1.61 -1.77
CA GLN A 93 -10.80 -1.74 -1.21
C GLN A 93 -11.69 -0.55 -1.57
N ARG A 94 -11.19 0.69 -1.47
CA ARG A 94 -11.95 1.88 -1.87
C ARG A 94 -12.31 1.87 -3.36
N LEU A 95 -11.38 1.43 -4.22
CA LEU A 95 -11.61 1.37 -5.66
C LEU A 95 -12.59 0.27 -6.06
N THR A 96 -12.54 -0.88 -5.38
CA THR A 96 -13.33 -2.07 -5.75
C THR A 96 -14.71 -2.12 -5.10
N THR A 97 -14.91 -1.45 -3.96
CA THR A 97 -16.20 -1.43 -3.25
C THR A 97 -17.19 -0.45 -3.90
N ASN A 98 -16.71 0.58 -4.58
CA ASN A 98 -17.58 1.51 -5.30
C ASN A 98 -18.35 0.80 -6.43
N PRO A 99 -19.60 1.21 -6.73
CA PRO A 99 -20.38 0.63 -7.82
C PRO A 99 -19.62 0.62 -9.15
N LEU A 100 -19.91 -0.37 -9.99
CA LEU A 100 -19.41 -0.44 -11.36
C LEU A 100 -19.88 0.79 -12.14
N GLN A 101 -18.93 1.48 -12.78
CA GLN A 101 -19.22 2.63 -13.63
C GLN A 101 -18.96 2.30 -15.10
N VAL A 102 -19.70 2.94 -16.00
CA VAL A 102 -19.52 2.76 -17.46
C VAL A 102 -18.12 3.21 -17.88
N THR A 103 -17.59 4.24 -17.22
CA THR A 103 -16.25 4.83 -17.42
C THR A 103 -15.11 4.01 -16.82
N ASP A 104 -15.39 2.96 -16.02
CA ASP A 104 -14.33 2.12 -15.47
C ASP A 104 -13.55 1.41 -16.60
N ASP A 105 -12.24 1.31 -16.43
CA ASP A 105 -11.39 0.51 -17.30
C ASP A 105 -11.81 -0.98 -17.27
N ARG A 106 -11.50 -1.71 -18.35
CA ARG A 106 -11.81 -3.14 -18.48
C ARG A 106 -11.29 -3.96 -17.30
N ILE A 107 -10.06 -3.72 -16.85
CA ILE A 107 -9.47 -4.47 -15.74
C ILE A 107 -10.19 -4.17 -14.44
N LEU A 108 -10.48 -2.89 -14.16
CA LEU A 108 -11.20 -2.50 -12.96
C LEU A 108 -12.62 -3.11 -12.93
N LYS A 109 -13.30 -3.19 -14.07
CA LYS A 109 -14.59 -3.87 -14.19
C LYS A 109 -14.51 -5.35 -13.82
N ILE A 110 -13.48 -6.06 -14.30
CA ILE A 110 -13.26 -7.48 -13.97
C ILE A 110 -13.00 -7.64 -12.47
N VAL A 111 -12.08 -6.84 -11.91
CA VAL A 111 -11.72 -6.89 -10.49
C VAL A 111 -12.95 -6.62 -9.61
N LYS A 112 -13.75 -5.59 -9.92
CA LYS A 112 -14.99 -5.29 -9.19
C LYS A 112 -15.99 -6.45 -9.23
N LYS A 113 -16.17 -7.08 -10.41
CA LYS A 113 -17.06 -8.25 -10.56
C LYS A 113 -16.64 -9.45 -9.72
N ILE A 114 -15.33 -9.64 -9.50
CA ILE A 114 -14.81 -10.71 -8.65
C ILE A 114 -14.92 -10.33 -7.17
N TYR A 115 -14.60 -9.07 -6.83
CA TYR A 115 -14.49 -8.64 -5.44
C TYR A 115 -15.84 -8.37 -4.76
N GLN A 116 -16.81 -7.77 -5.47
CA GLN A 116 -18.09 -7.36 -4.88
C GLN A 116 -18.92 -8.52 -4.33
N PRO A 117 -19.03 -9.69 -5.01
CA PRO A 117 -19.71 -10.86 -4.45
C PRO A 117 -19.10 -11.33 -3.12
N CYS A 118 -17.78 -11.16 -2.92
CA CYS A 118 -17.13 -11.52 -1.65
C CYS A 118 -17.57 -10.64 -0.47
N LEU A 119 -18.16 -9.47 -0.73
CA LEU A 119 -18.67 -8.57 0.31
C LEU A 119 -20.14 -8.82 0.64
N ASP A 120 -20.88 -9.49 -0.25
CA ASP A 120 -22.31 -9.75 -0.06
C ASP A 120 -22.52 -10.95 0.86
N THR A 121 -22.34 -10.71 2.16
CA THR A 121 -22.58 -11.71 3.22
C THR A 121 -24.01 -12.23 3.26
N THR A 122 -24.98 -11.47 2.72
CA THR A 122 -26.38 -11.91 2.63
C THR A 122 -26.49 -12.99 1.56
N LEU A 123 -25.98 -12.73 0.35
CA LEU A 123 -25.95 -13.73 -0.71
C LEU A 123 -25.16 -14.99 -0.29
N ILE A 124 -24.00 -14.81 0.32
CA ILE A 124 -23.16 -15.93 0.80
C ILE A 124 -23.91 -16.78 1.83
N SER A 125 -24.58 -16.15 2.80
CA SER A 125 -25.35 -16.88 3.82
C SER A 125 -26.59 -17.56 3.24
N LEU A 126 -27.26 -16.96 2.24
CA LEU A 126 -28.39 -17.56 1.53
C LEU A 126 -27.98 -18.78 0.70
N GLN A 127 -26.84 -18.71 0.00
CA GLN A 127 -26.32 -19.82 -0.79
C GLN A 127 -25.75 -20.94 0.08
N SER A 128 -25.34 -20.61 1.32
CA SER A 128 -24.79 -21.55 2.29
C SER A 128 -23.64 -22.35 1.65
N VAL A 129 -23.55 -23.65 1.95
CA VAL A 129 -22.53 -24.56 1.45
C VAL A 129 -22.83 -25.11 0.04
N GLN A 130 -23.95 -24.76 -0.58
CA GLN A 130 -24.38 -25.39 -1.84
C GLN A 130 -23.37 -25.19 -3.00
N PRO A 131 -22.83 -23.98 -3.26
CA PRO A 131 -21.85 -23.82 -4.34
C PRO A 131 -20.57 -24.63 -4.11
N LEU A 132 -20.19 -24.82 -2.85
CA LEU A 132 -19.06 -25.68 -2.49
C LEU A 132 -19.41 -27.15 -2.74
N TRP A 133 -20.63 -27.59 -2.41
CA TRP A 133 -21.08 -28.95 -2.70
C TRP A 133 -21.09 -29.25 -4.19
N ASP A 134 -21.63 -28.36 -5.00
CA ASP A 134 -21.67 -28.52 -6.44
C ASP A 134 -20.25 -28.65 -7.03
N ALA A 135 -19.29 -27.88 -6.49
CA ALA A 135 -17.89 -27.96 -6.89
C ALA A 135 -17.22 -29.30 -6.49
N VAL A 136 -17.51 -29.81 -5.28
CA VAL A 136 -17.02 -31.13 -4.82
C VAL A 136 -17.53 -32.25 -5.72
N TRP A 137 -18.83 -32.23 -6.04
CA TRP A 137 -19.43 -33.22 -6.95
C TRP A 137 -18.91 -33.08 -8.38
N LEU A 138 -18.62 -31.86 -8.82
CA LEU A 138 -18.00 -31.62 -10.12
C LEU A 138 -16.63 -32.30 -10.24
N VAL A 139 -15.87 -32.47 -9.16
CA VAL A 139 -14.55 -33.14 -9.18
C VAL A 139 -14.58 -34.62 -8.82
N GLY A 140 -15.72 -35.17 -8.41
CA GLY A 140 -15.90 -36.61 -8.15
C GLY A 140 -16.23 -37.00 -6.71
N GLY A 141 -16.65 -36.04 -5.88
CA GLY A 141 -17.05 -36.29 -4.50
C GLY A 141 -15.88 -36.19 -3.50
N PHE A 142 -16.19 -36.32 -2.21
CA PHE A 142 -15.22 -36.28 -1.13
C PHE A 142 -15.54 -37.33 -0.05
N PRO A 143 -14.62 -38.26 0.28
CA PRO A 143 -14.91 -39.41 1.15
C PRO A 143 -15.48 -39.06 2.52
N VAL A 144 -14.98 -37.98 3.15
CA VAL A 144 -15.41 -37.55 4.49
C VAL A 144 -16.87 -37.10 4.49
N VAL A 145 -17.39 -36.66 3.34
CA VAL A 145 -18.74 -36.12 3.21
C VAL A 145 -19.69 -37.21 2.73
N ASP A 146 -19.30 -37.88 1.66
CA ASP A 146 -20.15 -38.82 0.94
C ASP A 146 -20.22 -40.17 1.67
N GLY A 147 -19.28 -40.45 2.59
CA GLY A 147 -19.28 -41.65 3.44
C GLY A 147 -19.35 -42.91 2.61
N ASP A 148 -20.32 -43.78 2.92
CA ASP A 148 -20.53 -45.05 2.24
C ASP A 148 -20.96 -44.91 0.75
N GLN A 149 -21.41 -43.72 0.34
CA GLN A 149 -21.73 -43.45 -1.08
C GLN A 149 -20.47 -43.25 -1.92
N TRP A 150 -19.35 -42.90 -1.27
CA TRP A 150 -18.07 -42.74 -1.93
C TRP A 150 -17.38 -44.10 -2.10
N LYS A 151 -16.96 -44.39 -3.33
CA LYS A 151 -16.32 -45.65 -3.67
C LYS A 151 -14.86 -45.42 -4.03
N GLU A 152 -13.98 -46.02 -3.24
CA GLU A 152 -12.53 -45.99 -3.52
C GLU A 152 -12.19 -46.59 -4.88
N SER A 153 -12.96 -47.59 -5.34
CA SER A 153 -12.80 -48.20 -6.67
C SER A 153 -12.99 -47.23 -7.82
N ASP A 154 -13.76 -46.17 -7.62
CA ASP A 154 -14.10 -45.19 -8.65
C ASP A 154 -13.16 -43.98 -8.60
N PHE A 155 -12.24 -43.94 -7.62
CA PHE A 155 -11.30 -42.86 -7.43
C PHE A 155 -9.96 -43.14 -8.11
N GLU A 156 -9.58 -42.22 -9.00
CA GLU A 156 -8.25 -42.19 -9.61
C GLU A 156 -7.64 -40.80 -9.42
N LEU A 157 -6.50 -40.72 -8.72
CA LEU A 157 -5.85 -39.45 -8.36
C LEU A 157 -5.56 -38.58 -9.60
N GLY A 158 -5.06 -39.19 -10.68
CA GLY A 158 -4.77 -38.46 -11.92
C GLY A 158 -6.01 -37.81 -12.54
N HIS A 159 -7.14 -38.52 -12.55
CA HIS A 159 -8.39 -37.98 -13.06
C HIS A 159 -8.95 -36.89 -12.14
N PHE A 160 -8.89 -37.07 -10.82
CA PHE A 160 -9.28 -36.04 -9.85
C PHE A 160 -8.45 -34.76 -10.01
N GLU A 161 -7.13 -34.86 -10.12
CA GLU A 161 -6.25 -33.70 -10.31
C GLU A 161 -6.54 -33.00 -11.66
N GLN A 162 -6.74 -33.76 -12.73
CA GLN A 162 -7.08 -33.22 -14.03
C GLN A 162 -8.42 -32.47 -13.99
N LYS A 163 -9.44 -33.06 -13.37
CA LYS A 163 -10.78 -32.48 -13.26
C LYS A 163 -10.78 -31.24 -12.36
N SER A 164 -9.99 -31.25 -11.28
CA SER A 164 -9.79 -30.10 -10.40
C SER A 164 -9.11 -28.95 -11.15
N ARG A 165 -8.04 -29.21 -11.90
CA ARG A 165 -7.36 -28.17 -12.71
C ARG A 165 -8.21 -27.61 -13.85
N LYS A 166 -9.14 -28.41 -14.40
CA LYS A 166 -10.01 -27.99 -15.49
C LYS A 166 -11.17 -27.11 -15.01
N ASN A 167 -11.62 -27.31 -13.78
CA ASN A 167 -12.83 -26.68 -13.24
C ASN A 167 -12.57 -25.67 -12.11
N GLY A 168 -11.33 -25.56 -11.62
CA GLY A 168 -10.88 -24.50 -10.70
C GLY A 168 -10.09 -23.42 -11.42
#